data_AF-A0A0R0KIN9-F1
#
_entry.id   AF-A0A0R0KIN9-F1
#
_cell.length_a   1.000
_cell.length_b   1.000
_cell.length_c   1.000
_cell.angle_alpha   90.00
_cell.angle_beta   90.00
_cell.angle_gamma   90.00
#
_symmetry.space_group_name_H-M   'P 1'
#
loop_
_entity.id
_entity.type
_entity.pdbx_description
1 polymer ?
#
loop_
_entity_poly.entity_id
_entity_poly.type
_entity_poly.pdbx_seq_one_letter_code
_entity_poly.pdbx_strand_id
1 'polypeptide(L)'
;MDLLANVAVENKRRVCLVWEDLTVVASSVNNSPKRELLKGLSGYAEPNRIMALIGPSGSGKSTVLAALAGILPTNVSMTGNVLLNGTTRSTGCRDISYVTQEDYFLGTLTVKETLTYAAHLRLPADMTKNEIDKVVTKILAEMGLQDSADSRLGNWHLRGISSGEKRRLSIGIEILTQPHVMFLDEPTSGLDSAAAFYVISSLSNIAHDGRIVICSIHQPSGEVFNLFDDLVLLAGGESVYFGEATMAVKFFADAGFPCPTRKNPPEHFLRCVNSEFDSVAALMQSKKVSVSHT
;
A
#
# COMPACT_ATOMS: atom_id res chain seq x y z
N MET A 1 -12.74 26.85 -6.82
CA MET A 1 -11.45 27.38 -7.31
C MET A 1 -10.33 26.47 -6.84
N ASP A 2 -10.45 25.23 -7.29
CA ASP A 2 -9.47 24.34 -7.92
C ASP A 2 -8.07 24.28 -7.32
N LEU A 3 -7.93 23.44 -6.28
CA LEU A 3 -6.67 22.74 -5.97
C LEU A 3 -6.03 22.17 -7.26
N LEU A 4 -6.85 21.67 -8.18
CA LEU A 4 -6.47 21.10 -9.48
C LEU A 4 -5.73 22.08 -10.39
N ALA A 5 -6.18 23.33 -10.49
CA ALA A 5 -5.57 24.29 -11.41
C ALA A 5 -4.16 24.64 -10.93
N ASN A 6 -3.96 24.79 -9.62
CA ASN A 6 -2.64 25.14 -9.10
C ASN A 6 -1.66 23.96 -9.16
N VAL A 7 -2.08 22.75 -8.78
CA VAL A 7 -1.20 21.57 -8.80
C VAL A 7 -0.88 21.11 -10.22
N ALA A 8 -1.84 21.12 -11.14
CA ALA A 8 -1.62 20.67 -12.52
C ALA A 8 -0.90 21.72 -13.39
N VAL A 9 -1.12 23.02 -13.16
CA VAL A 9 -0.51 24.09 -13.97
C VAL A 9 0.94 24.35 -13.57
N GLU A 10 1.32 24.25 -12.29
CA GLU A 10 2.71 24.45 -11.87
C GLU A 10 3.65 23.28 -12.25
N ASN A 11 3.13 22.06 -12.46
CA ASN A 11 3.96 20.85 -12.49
C ASN A 11 3.85 20.00 -13.77
N LYS A 12 3.82 20.64 -14.96
CA LYS A 12 3.82 19.98 -16.29
C LYS A 12 4.90 18.91 -16.56
N ARG A 13 5.86 18.69 -15.66
CA ARG A 13 6.91 17.66 -15.77
C ARG A 13 6.90 16.61 -14.66
N ARG A 14 6.08 16.73 -13.61
CA ARG A 14 6.11 15.79 -12.48
C ARG A 14 4.99 14.77 -12.63
N VAL A 15 5.34 13.50 -12.48
CA VAL A 15 4.34 12.43 -12.46
C VAL A 15 3.51 12.60 -11.19
N CYS A 16 2.21 12.86 -11.29
CA CYS A 16 1.33 13.04 -10.12
C CYS A 16 0.07 12.21 -10.31
N LEU A 17 -0.30 11.46 -9.27
CA LEU A 17 -1.54 10.72 -9.21
C LEU A 17 -2.55 11.53 -8.41
N VAL A 18 -3.71 11.79 -8.99
CA VAL A 18 -4.81 12.53 -8.33
C VAL A 18 -6.08 11.70 -8.43
N TRP A 19 -6.83 11.60 -7.33
CA TRP A 19 -8.16 11.00 -7.32
C TRP A 19 -9.17 11.94 -6.69
N GLU A 20 -10.37 11.98 -7.26
CA GLU A 20 -11.44 12.89 -6.87
C GLU A 20 -12.77 12.17 -6.76
N ASP A 21 -13.47 12.43 -5.66
CA ASP A 21 -14.80 11.90 -5.36
C ASP A 21 -14.90 10.38 -5.60
N LEU A 22 -13.82 9.66 -5.25
CA LEU A 22 -13.66 8.25 -5.47
C LEU A 22 -14.63 7.48 -4.57
N THR A 23 -15.72 7.01 -5.19
CA THR A 23 -16.78 6.27 -4.52
C THR A 23 -16.85 4.89 -5.14
N VAL A 24 -16.91 3.86 -4.29
CA VAL A 24 -16.89 2.46 -4.74
C VAL A 24 -18.02 1.71 -4.08
N VAL A 25 -18.85 1.06 -4.90
CA VAL A 25 -20.04 0.32 -4.48
C VAL A 25 -19.95 -1.11 -4.98
N ALA A 26 -20.02 -2.08 -4.07
CA ALA A 26 -20.12 -3.49 -4.42
C ALA A 26 -21.59 -3.85 -4.72
N SER A 27 -21.82 -4.42 -5.90
CA SER A 27 -23.11 -5.01 -6.25
C SER A 27 -23.24 -6.40 -5.60
N SER A 28 -24.39 -6.64 -4.96
CA SER A 28 -24.67 -7.94 -4.36
C SER A 28 -25.16 -8.93 -5.41
N VAL A 29 -24.67 -10.16 -5.33
CA VAL A 29 -25.13 -11.29 -6.17
C VAL A 29 -26.52 -11.77 -5.75
N ASN A 30 -26.98 -11.50 -4.51
CA ASN A 30 -28.17 -12.15 -3.92
C ASN A 30 -29.11 -11.18 -3.18
N ASN A 31 -29.68 -10.16 -3.84
CA ASN A 31 -30.73 -9.27 -3.29
C ASN A 31 -30.40 -8.56 -1.96
N SER A 32 -29.16 -8.65 -1.45
CA SER A 32 -28.72 -7.91 -0.28
C SER A 32 -28.45 -6.46 -0.68
N PRO A 33 -28.56 -5.49 0.25
CA PRO A 33 -28.35 -4.09 -0.06
C PRO A 33 -26.95 -3.88 -0.66
N LYS A 34 -26.86 -2.98 -1.65
CA LYS A 34 -25.59 -2.51 -2.19
C LYS A 34 -24.73 -2.00 -1.03
N ARG A 35 -23.49 -2.45 -0.97
CA ARG A 35 -22.56 -2.02 0.08
C ARG A 35 -21.63 -0.97 -0.51
N GLU A 36 -21.73 0.23 0.01
CA GLU A 36 -20.74 1.27 -0.23
C GLU A 36 -19.46 0.93 0.52
N LEU A 37 -18.36 0.82 -0.22
CA LEU A 37 -17.04 0.48 0.30
C LEU A 37 -16.18 1.73 0.52
N LEU A 38 -16.32 2.72 -0.35
CA LEU A 38 -15.63 4.00 -0.30
C LEU A 38 -16.64 5.12 -0.58
N LYS A 39 -16.57 6.22 0.18
CA LYS A 39 -17.50 7.35 0.11
C LYS A 39 -16.74 8.64 -0.25
N GLY A 40 -16.65 8.96 -1.54
CA GLY A 40 -16.14 10.24 -2.03
C GLY A 40 -14.69 10.59 -1.64
N LEU A 41 -13.76 9.63 -1.68
CA LEU A 41 -12.37 9.92 -1.31
C LEU A 41 -11.73 10.83 -2.35
N SER A 42 -11.04 11.86 -1.89
CA SER A 42 -10.22 12.72 -2.73
C SER A 42 -8.82 12.84 -2.14
N GLY A 43 -7.82 12.99 -3.00
CA GLY A 43 -6.42 13.08 -2.59
C GLY A 43 -5.47 13.04 -3.77
N TYR A 44 -4.19 13.11 -3.47
CA TYR A 44 -3.13 13.07 -4.47
C TYR A 44 -1.89 12.36 -3.92
N ALA A 45 -1.03 11.90 -4.81
CA ALA A 45 0.29 11.38 -4.48
C ALA A 45 1.32 11.91 -5.47
N GLU A 46 2.44 12.38 -4.92
CA GLU A 46 3.52 13.03 -5.66
C GLU A 46 4.72 12.09 -5.84
N PRO A 47 5.56 12.31 -6.87
CA PRO A 47 6.72 11.46 -7.11
C PRO A 47 7.82 11.79 -6.08
N ASN A 48 8.70 10.82 -5.81
CA ASN A 48 9.69 10.89 -4.72
C ASN A 48 9.07 10.85 -3.33
N ARG A 49 7.88 10.25 -3.19
CA ARG A 49 7.21 10.10 -1.91
C ARG A 49 6.61 8.72 -1.77
N ILE A 50 6.66 8.19 -0.56
CA ILE A 50 5.99 6.96 -0.17
C ILE A 50 4.86 7.26 0.82
N MET A 51 3.66 6.77 0.48
CA MET A 51 2.43 7.02 1.23
C MET A 51 1.95 5.77 1.95
N ALA A 52 1.66 5.90 3.24
CA ALA A 52 1.00 4.87 4.03
C ALA A 52 -0.52 5.04 3.97
N LEU A 53 -1.22 3.98 3.62
CA LEU A 53 -2.67 3.84 3.73
C LEU A 53 -2.99 2.99 4.96
N ILE A 54 -3.35 3.64 6.06
CA ILE A 54 -3.61 2.99 7.36
C ILE A 54 -5.10 3.07 7.65
N GLY A 55 -5.64 2.05 8.32
CA GLY A 55 -7.03 2.05 8.77
C GLY A 55 -7.44 0.69 9.34
N PRO A 56 -8.51 0.63 10.13
CA PRO A 56 -9.04 -0.62 10.67
C PRO A 56 -9.35 -1.65 9.58
N SER A 57 -9.54 -2.91 9.96
CA SER A 57 -10.04 -3.94 9.05
C SER A 57 -11.38 -3.50 8.44
N GLY A 58 -11.54 -3.70 7.13
CA GLY A 58 -12.76 -3.29 6.42
C GLY A 58 -12.91 -1.78 6.19
N SER A 59 -11.90 -0.96 6.49
CA SER A 59 -11.92 0.49 6.21
C SER A 59 -11.86 0.85 4.72
N GLY A 60 -11.55 -0.13 3.85
CA GLY A 60 -11.46 0.07 2.41
C GLY A 60 -10.04 0.16 1.83
N LYS A 61 -8.98 -0.11 2.61
CA LYS A 61 -7.57 0.00 2.15
C LYS A 61 -7.31 -0.68 0.80
N SER A 62 -7.54 -2.00 0.73
CA SER A 62 -7.38 -2.78 -0.51
C SER A 62 -8.27 -2.26 -1.64
N THR A 63 -9.49 -1.81 -1.31
CA THR A 63 -10.42 -1.23 -2.28
C THR A 63 -9.89 0.07 -2.88
N VAL A 64 -9.28 0.95 -2.07
CA VAL A 64 -8.64 2.18 -2.56
C VAL A 64 -7.49 1.82 -3.50
N LEU A 65 -6.58 0.93 -3.09
CA LEU A 65 -5.46 0.54 -3.93
C LEU A 65 -5.93 -0.08 -5.26
N ALA A 66 -6.93 -0.97 -5.21
CA ALA A 66 -7.48 -1.61 -6.40
C ALA A 66 -8.22 -0.62 -7.31
N ALA A 67 -8.92 0.37 -6.74
CA ALA A 67 -9.58 1.45 -7.48
C ALA A 67 -8.55 2.34 -8.19
N LEU A 68 -7.50 2.76 -7.48
CA LEU A 68 -6.43 3.59 -8.04
C LEU A 68 -5.63 2.84 -9.11
N ALA A 69 -5.34 1.56 -8.90
CA ALA A 69 -4.70 0.70 -9.88
C ALA A 69 -5.62 0.32 -11.06
N GLY A 70 -6.95 0.48 -10.89
CA GLY A 70 -7.96 0.14 -11.88
C GLY A 70 -8.12 -1.36 -12.13
N ILE A 71 -7.97 -2.15 -11.08
CA ILE A 71 -8.09 -3.62 -11.07
C ILE A 71 -9.28 -4.10 -10.22
N LEU A 72 -10.26 -3.21 -9.98
CA LEU A 72 -11.46 -3.57 -9.24
C LEU A 72 -12.18 -4.76 -9.91
N PRO A 73 -12.71 -5.71 -9.11
CA PRO A 73 -13.53 -6.80 -9.61
C PRO A 73 -14.76 -6.31 -10.38
N THR A 74 -15.24 -7.11 -11.33
CA THR A 74 -16.36 -6.75 -12.22
C THR A 74 -17.70 -6.53 -11.50
N ASN A 75 -17.88 -7.08 -10.30
CA ASN A 75 -19.06 -6.87 -9.45
C ASN A 75 -18.99 -5.58 -8.62
N VAL A 76 -17.97 -4.75 -8.82
CA VAL A 76 -17.75 -3.50 -8.10
C VAL A 76 -17.81 -2.34 -9.08
N SER A 77 -18.67 -1.36 -8.82
CA SER A 77 -18.77 -0.12 -9.60
C SER A 77 -18.01 1.00 -8.91
N MET A 78 -17.19 1.73 -9.68
CA MET A 78 -16.44 2.90 -9.23
C MET A 78 -16.99 4.15 -9.92
N THR A 79 -17.18 5.22 -9.15
CA THR A 79 -17.43 6.57 -9.64
C THR A 79 -16.35 7.52 -9.12
N GLY A 80 -16.26 8.71 -9.71
CA GLY A 80 -15.15 9.64 -9.48
C GLY A 80 -14.06 9.53 -10.56
N ASN A 81 -12.99 10.29 -10.39
CA ASN A 81 -11.91 10.40 -11.36
C ASN A 81 -10.59 9.93 -10.76
N VAL A 82 -9.77 9.25 -11.56
CA VAL A 82 -8.37 8.95 -11.25
C VAL A 82 -7.52 9.41 -12.43
N LEU A 83 -6.67 10.40 -12.19
CA LEU A 83 -5.86 11.09 -13.18
C LEU A 83 -4.39 10.81 -12.91
N LEU A 84 -3.66 10.38 -13.94
CA LEU A 84 -2.20 10.31 -13.92
C LEU A 84 -1.69 11.40 -14.86
N ASN A 85 -0.95 12.38 -14.31
CA ASN A 85 -0.38 13.50 -15.06
C ASN A 85 -1.44 14.33 -15.80
N GLY A 86 -2.61 14.50 -15.17
CA GLY A 86 -3.76 15.20 -15.75
C GLY A 86 -4.48 14.44 -16.86
N THR A 87 -4.07 13.22 -17.21
CA THR A 87 -4.76 12.38 -18.20
C THR A 87 -5.54 11.27 -17.51
N THR A 88 -6.79 11.08 -17.92
CA THR A 88 -7.62 9.94 -17.51
C THR A 88 -6.99 8.63 -18.00
N ARG A 89 -6.91 7.62 -17.12
CA ARG A 89 -6.24 6.33 -17.39
C ARG A 89 -6.64 5.72 -18.75
N SER A 90 -5.66 5.36 -19.57
CA SER A 90 -5.84 4.35 -20.62
C SER A 90 -5.54 2.95 -20.04
N THR A 91 -6.35 1.97 -20.41
CA THR A 91 -6.20 0.58 -19.99
C THR A 91 -4.87 0.02 -20.50
N GLY A 92 -4.00 -0.47 -19.61
CA GLY A 92 -2.74 -1.13 -19.97
C GLY A 92 -1.47 -0.29 -19.82
N CYS A 93 -1.51 0.80 -19.04
CA CYS A 93 -0.32 1.61 -18.81
C CYS A 93 0.77 0.81 -18.06
N ARG A 94 1.92 0.58 -18.72
CA ARG A 94 3.14 0.00 -18.10
C ARG A 94 3.65 0.83 -16.90
N ASP A 95 3.10 2.03 -16.72
CA ASP A 95 3.44 2.96 -15.66
C ASP A 95 2.92 2.56 -14.28
N ILE A 96 2.00 1.59 -14.18
CA ILE A 96 1.40 1.18 -12.90
C ILE A 96 1.74 -0.29 -12.61
N SER A 97 2.12 -0.56 -11.37
CA SER A 97 2.23 -1.92 -10.82
C SER A 97 1.38 -2.10 -9.56
N TYR A 98 0.99 -3.34 -9.30
CA TYR A 98 0.20 -3.70 -8.13
C TYR A 98 0.77 -4.98 -7.51
N VAL A 99 1.23 -4.89 -6.26
CA VAL A 99 1.68 -6.04 -5.46
C VAL A 99 0.52 -6.47 -4.56
N THR A 100 0.06 -7.71 -4.75
CA THR A 100 -0.99 -8.31 -3.93
C THR A 100 -0.48 -8.73 -2.55
N GLN A 101 -1.40 -8.85 -1.59
CA GLN A 101 -1.06 -9.33 -0.25
C GLN A 101 -0.51 -10.77 -0.25
N GLU A 102 -0.99 -11.65 -1.14
CA GLU A 102 -0.50 -13.02 -1.24
C GLU A 102 0.48 -13.18 -2.40
N ASP A 103 1.58 -13.89 -2.15
CA ASP A 103 2.60 -14.20 -3.14
C ASP A 103 2.40 -15.63 -3.66
N TYR A 104 2.13 -15.80 -4.95
CA TYR A 104 1.95 -17.11 -5.59
C TYR A 104 3.18 -17.49 -6.41
N PHE A 105 4.03 -18.35 -5.86
CA PHE A 105 5.25 -18.80 -6.53
C PHE A 105 5.36 -20.31 -6.68
N LEU A 106 6.06 -20.73 -7.73
CA LEU A 106 6.50 -22.11 -7.90
C LEU A 106 7.66 -22.41 -6.94
N GLY A 107 7.34 -23.06 -5.82
CA GLY A 107 8.33 -23.35 -4.76
C GLY A 107 9.55 -24.21 -5.20
N THR A 108 9.50 -24.85 -6.37
CA THR A 108 10.60 -25.62 -6.94
C THR A 108 11.64 -24.77 -7.66
N LEU A 109 11.28 -23.57 -8.11
CA LEU A 109 12.20 -22.66 -8.78
C LEU A 109 13.10 -21.94 -7.78
N THR A 110 14.22 -21.41 -8.26
CA THR A 110 15.06 -20.48 -7.51
C THR A 110 14.60 -19.03 -7.63
N VAL A 111 15.12 -18.16 -6.78
CA VAL A 111 14.87 -16.71 -6.83
C VAL A 111 15.27 -16.15 -8.20
N LYS A 112 16.47 -16.50 -8.67
CA LYS A 112 16.98 -16.07 -9.98
C LYS A 112 16.14 -16.63 -11.11
N GLU A 113 15.74 -17.91 -11.07
CA GLU A 113 14.89 -18.51 -12.10
C GLU A 113 13.52 -17.82 -12.18
N THR A 114 12.90 -17.58 -11.04
CA THR A 114 11.58 -16.92 -10.96
C THR A 114 11.63 -15.51 -11.53
N LEU A 115 12.65 -14.73 -11.12
CA LEU A 115 12.82 -13.36 -11.61
C LEU A 115 13.19 -13.33 -13.10
N THR A 116 14.07 -14.24 -13.55
CA THR A 116 14.43 -14.38 -14.97
C THR A 116 13.23 -14.75 -15.82
N TYR A 117 12.40 -15.67 -15.35
CA TYR A 117 11.18 -16.08 -16.03
C TYR A 117 10.20 -14.90 -16.16
N ALA A 118 9.97 -14.16 -15.07
CA ALA A 118 9.15 -12.96 -15.10
C ALA A 118 9.70 -11.89 -16.05
N ALA A 119 11.03 -11.70 -16.07
CA ALA A 119 11.70 -10.77 -16.97
C ALA A 119 11.47 -11.11 -18.45
N HIS A 120 11.58 -12.39 -18.83
CA HIS A 120 11.30 -12.83 -20.20
C HIS A 120 9.85 -12.59 -20.65
N LEU A 121 8.89 -12.59 -19.72
CA LEU A 121 7.48 -12.36 -20.04
C LEU A 121 7.11 -10.87 -20.10
N ARG A 122 7.77 -10.04 -19.29
CA ARG A 122 7.36 -8.64 -19.07
C ARG A 122 8.23 -7.62 -19.79
N LEU A 123 9.50 -7.93 -20.05
CA LEU A 123 10.42 -7.04 -20.74
C LEU A 123 10.23 -7.10 -22.27
N PRO A 124 10.66 -6.06 -23.01
CA PRO A 124 10.62 -6.06 -24.47
C PRO A 124 11.27 -7.30 -25.10
N ALA A 125 10.61 -7.89 -26.08
CA ALA A 125 11.01 -9.15 -26.71
C ALA A 125 12.29 -9.05 -27.55
N ASP A 126 12.72 -7.83 -27.90
CA ASP A 126 13.95 -7.53 -28.61
C ASP A 126 15.18 -7.46 -27.70
N MET A 127 15.01 -7.51 -26.38
CA MET A 127 16.13 -7.58 -25.44
C MET A 127 16.89 -8.90 -25.57
N THR A 128 18.21 -8.80 -25.62
CA THR A 128 19.10 -9.96 -25.62
C THR A 128 19.10 -10.65 -24.24
N LYS A 129 19.45 -11.94 -24.23
CA LYS A 129 19.63 -12.70 -22.97
C LYS A 129 20.60 -12.02 -21.99
N ASN A 130 21.66 -11.38 -22.51
CA ASN A 130 22.64 -10.66 -21.69
C ASN A 130 22.06 -9.38 -21.08
N GLU A 131 21.20 -8.65 -21.80
CA GLU A 131 20.52 -7.48 -21.25
C GLU A 131 19.51 -7.87 -20.18
N ILE A 132 18.76 -8.97 -20.40
CA ILE A 132 17.84 -9.52 -19.39
C ILE A 132 18.60 -9.93 -18.13
N ASP A 133 19.71 -10.67 -18.25
CA ASP A 133 20.51 -11.09 -17.09
C ASP A 133 21.10 -9.89 -16.32
N LYS A 134 21.46 -8.79 -17.00
CA LYS A 134 21.86 -7.53 -16.35
C LYS A 134 20.73 -6.90 -15.57
N VAL A 135 19.51 -6.83 -16.13
CA VAL A 135 18.33 -6.32 -15.41
C VAL A 135 18.03 -7.19 -14.20
N VAL A 136 18.01 -8.51 -14.36
CA VAL A 136 17.79 -9.46 -13.25
C VAL A 136 18.84 -9.28 -12.15
N THR A 137 20.12 -9.19 -12.51
CA THR A 137 21.21 -9.00 -11.54
C THR A 137 21.08 -7.67 -10.79
N LYS A 138 20.69 -6.60 -11.49
CA LYS A 138 20.41 -5.29 -10.88
C LYS A 138 19.27 -5.38 -9.85
N ILE A 139 18.15 -5.99 -10.21
CA ILE A 139 17.00 -6.14 -9.31
C ILE A 139 17.34 -7.04 -8.11
N LEU A 140 18.10 -8.12 -8.29
CA LEU A 140 18.56 -8.94 -7.16
C LEU A 140 19.41 -8.14 -6.17
N ALA A 141 20.26 -7.23 -6.65
CA ALA A 141 21.04 -6.34 -5.80
C ALA A 141 20.16 -5.31 -5.08
N GLU A 142 19.25 -4.64 -5.80
CA GLU A 142 18.34 -3.63 -5.23
C GLU A 142 17.42 -4.22 -4.15
N MET A 143 16.99 -5.47 -4.33
CA MET A 143 16.15 -6.18 -3.35
C MET A 143 16.96 -6.90 -2.26
N GLY A 144 18.30 -6.89 -2.32
CA GLY A 144 19.16 -7.59 -1.36
C GLY A 144 18.94 -9.10 -1.33
N LEU A 145 18.82 -9.71 -2.52
CA LEU A 145 18.53 -11.13 -2.75
C LEU A 145 19.69 -11.87 -3.46
N GLN A 146 20.87 -11.26 -3.54
CA GLN A 146 22.03 -11.84 -4.24
C GLN A 146 22.47 -13.16 -3.62
N ASP A 147 22.58 -13.24 -2.29
CA ASP A 147 22.99 -14.46 -1.57
C ASP A 147 21.95 -15.59 -1.69
N SER A 148 20.70 -15.22 -1.92
CA SER A 148 19.57 -16.15 -2.04
C SER A 148 19.18 -16.41 -3.50
N ALA A 149 19.96 -15.94 -4.48
CA ALA A 149 19.65 -16.02 -5.91
C ALA A 149 19.41 -17.47 -6.38
N ASP A 150 20.26 -18.40 -5.93
CA ASP A 150 20.17 -19.83 -6.27
C ASP A 150 19.37 -20.65 -5.25
N SER A 151 18.81 -20.00 -4.22
CA SER A 151 17.96 -20.65 -3.24
C SER A 151 16.57 -20.89 -3.79
N ARG A 152 16.01 -22.06 -3.50
CA ARG A 152 14.62 -22.40 -3.86
C ARG A 152 13.63 -21.58 -3.04
N LEU A 153 12.52 -21.20 -3.66
CA LEU A 153 11.48 -20.44 -2.99
C LEU A 153 10.78 -21.26 -1.90
N GLY A 154 10.66 -22.57 -2.12
CA GLY A 154 10.00 -23.48 -1.20
C GLY A 154 8.47 -23.36 -1.20
N ASN A 155 7.82 -24.41 -0.71
CA ASN A 155 6.38 -24.54 -0.56
C ASN A 155 6.07 -25.29 0.75
N TRP A 156 4.83 -25.75 0.93
CA TRP A 156 4.43 -26.46 2.16
C TRP A 156 5.18 -27.79 2.41
N HIS A 157 5.82 -28.36 1.39
CA HIS A 157 6.65 -29.58 1.48
C HIS A 157 8.15 -29.31 1.45
N LEU A 158 8.56 -28.20 0.85
CA LEU A 158 9.95 -27.87 0.60
C LEU A 158 10.29 -26.58 1.33
N ARG A 159 11.21 -26.67 2.30
CA ARG A 159 11.79 -25.46 2.89
C ARG A 159 12.47 -24.64 1.80
N GLY A 160 12.27 -23.33 1.83
CA GLY A 160 12.91 -22.40 0.92
C GLY A 160 13.26 -21.09 1.63
N ILE A 161 13.35 -20.02 0.85
CA ILE A 161 13.64 -18.68 1.36
C ILE A 161 12.59 -18.19 2.37
N SER A 162 12.99 -17.24 3.21
CA SER A 162 12.13 -16.61 4.22
C SER A 162 10.96 -15.84 3.60
N SER A 163 9.91 -15.58 4.40
CA SER A 163 8.77 -14.76 3.96
C SER A 163 9.19 -13.35 3.53
N GLY A 164 10.17 -12.75 4.23
CA GLY A 164 10.73 -11.45 3.86
C GLY A 164 11.47 -11.48 2.52
N GLU A 165 12.18 -12.56 2.21
CA GLU A 165 12.81 -12.74 0.88
C GLU A 165 11.77 -12.98 -0.21
N LYS A 166 10.72 -13.77 0.04
CA LYS A 166 9.60 -13.95 -0.91
C LYS A 166 8.92 -12.63 -1.24
N ARG A 167 8.66 -11.81 -0.22
CA ARG A 167 8.06 -10.48 -0.42
C ARG A 167 8.95 -9.58 -1.26
N ARG A 168 10.25 -9.52 -0.95
CA ARG A 168 11.22 -8.75 -1.73
C ARG A 168 11.32 -9.24 -3.17
N LEU A 169 11.19 -10.55 -3.40
CA LEU A 169 11.12 -11.11 -4.75
C LEU A 169 9.84 -10.66 -5.48
N SER A 170 8.68 -10.68 -4.83
CA SER A 170 7.43 -10.21 -5.43
C SER A 170 7.52 -8.73 -5.84
N ILE A 171 8.09 -7.89 -4.97
CA ILE A 171 8.33 -6.48 -5.26
C ILE A 171 9.31 -6.34 -6.44
N GLY A 172 10.41 -7.10 -6.44
CA GLY A 172 11.39 -7.08 -7.53
C GLY A 172 10.80 -7.46 -8.89
N ILE A 173 9.86 -8.40 -8.92
CA ILE A 173 9.13 -8.78 -10.14
C ILE A 173 8.32 -7.61 -10.69
N GLU A 174 7.65 -6.84 -9.83
CA GLU A 174 6.87 -5.68 -10.26
C GLU A 174 7.72 -4.52 -10.77
N ILE A 175 8.94 -4.35 -10.23
CA ILE A 175 9.87 -3.28 -10.63
C ILE A 175 10.53 -3.54 -11.98
N LEU A 176 10.50 -4.79 -12.49
CA LEU A 176 11.07 -5.14 -13.81
C LEU A 176 10.60 -4.20 -14.91
N THR A 177 9.33 -3.81 -14.90
CA THR A 177 8.73 -2.94 -15.92
C THR A 177 8.97 -1.45 -15.67
N GLN A 178 9.75 -1.09 -14.65
CA GLN A 178 10.04 0.27 -14.20
C GLN A 178 8.76 1.13 -14.08
N PRO A 179 7.77 0.70 -13.28
CA PRO A 179 6.55 1.45 -13.10
C PRO A 179 6.83 2.82 -12.47
N HIS A 180 6.07 3.83 -12.89
CA HIS A 180 6.10 5.17 -12.29
C HIS A 180 5.26 5.23 -11.01
N VAL A 181 4.22 4.39 -10.91
CA VAL A 181 3.32 4.29 -9.76
C VAL A 181 3.26 2.84 -9.29
N MET A 182 3.45 2.64 -7.99
CA MET A 182 3.37 1.33 -7.35
C MET A 182 2.33 1.33 -6.25
N PHE A 183 1.42 0.36 -6.30
CA PHE A 183 0.47 0.08 -5.24
C PHE A 183 0.84 -1.24 -4.57
N LEU A 184 0.92 -1.26 -3.26
CA LEU A 184 1.26 -2.47 -2.51
C LEU A 184 0.23 -2.73 -1.42
N ASP A 185 -0.45 -3.87 -1.50
CA ASP A 185 -1.45 -4.26 -0.51
C ASP A 185 -0.81 -5.09 0.61
N GLU A 186 -0.70 -4.50 1.80
CA GLU A 186 -0.17 -5.12 3.02
C GLU A 186 1.21 -5.80 2.82
N PRO A 187 2.23 -5.08 2.28
CA PRO A 187 3.52 -5.69 1.94
C PRO A 187 4.29 -6.21 3.17
N THR A 188 3.91 -5.79 4.38
CA THR A 188 4.52 -6.22 5.65
C THR A 188 3.77 -7.36 6.33
N SER A 189 2.62 -7.80 5.78
CA SER A 189 1.81 -8.88 6.35
C SER A 189 2.60 -10.19 6.44
N GLY A 190 2.62 -10.80 7.63
CA GLY A 190 3.31 -12.06 7.89
C GLY A 190 4.84 -11.95 8.02
N LEU A 191 5.38 -10.73 8.09
CA LEU A 191 6.80 -10.47 8.33
C LEU A 191 7.05 -10.14 9.80
N ASP A 192 8.25 -10.48 10.29
CA ASP A 192 8.75 -9.92 11.54
C ASP A 192 9.14 -8.43 11.35
N SER A 193 9.42 -7.73 12.46
CA SER A 193 9.73 -6.30 12.45
C SER A 193 10.95 -5.94 11.59
N ALA A 194 11.98 -6.80 11.57
CA ALA A 194 13.22 -6.52 10.84
C ALA A 194 13.01 -6.69 9.33
N ALA A 195 12.33 -7.76 8.92
CA ALA A 195 11.94 -7.99 7.54
C ALA A 195 10.98 -6.91 7.03
N ALA A 196 9.99 -6.51 7.84
CA ALA A 196 9.08 -5.42 7.51
C ALA A 196 9.83 -4.09 7.30
N PHE A 197 10.75 -3.75 8.22
CA PHE A 197 11.59 -2.55 8.09
C PHE A 197 12.41 -2.56 6.81
N TYR A 198 13.05 -3.69 6.48
CA TYR A 198 13.84 -3.80 5.26
C TYR A 198 12.97 -3.66 4.00
N VAL A 199 11.80 -4.31 3.95
CA VAL A 199 10.87 -4.20 2.82
C VAL A 199 10.43 -2.75 2.61
N ILE A 200 10.01 -2.06 3.66
CA ILE A 200 9.60 -0.65 3.54
C ILE A 200 10.79 0.26 3.22
N SER A 201 11.99 -0.02 3.73
CA SER A 201 13.20 0.73 3.37
C SER A 201 13.53 0.59 1.89
N SER A 202 13.44 -0.61 1.32
CA SER A 202 13.58 -0.82 -0.13
C SER A 202 12.53 -0.02 -0.90
N LEU A 203 11.26 -0.09 -0.50
CA LEU A 203 10.18 0.65 -1.15
C LEU A 203 10.35 2.17 -1.05
N SER A 204 10.84 2.67 0.09
CA SER A 204 11.17 4.07 0.27
C SER A 204 12.29 4.48 -0.69
N ASN A 205 13.37 3.70 -0.83
CA ASN A 205 14.42 3.96 -1.81
C ASN A 205 13.88 3.97 -3.26
N ILE A 206 12.98 3.03 -3.58
CA ILE A 206 12.32 2.95 -4.90
C ILE A 206 11.45 4.19 -5.17
N ALA A 207 10.72 4.67 -4.16
CA ALA A 207 9.91 5.89 -4.24
C ALA A 207 10.79 7.11 -4.49
N HIS A 208 11.82 7.30 -3.66
CA HIS A 208 12.75 8.42 -3.73
C HIS A 208 13.62 8.46 -5.00
N ASP A 209 13.59 7.39 -5.81
CA ASP A 209 14.14 7.34 -7.18
C ASP A 209 13.10 7.77 -8.24
N GLY A 210 12.28 8.77 -7.94
CA GLY A 210 11.34 9.38 -8.89
C GLY A 210 9.97 8.73 -9.05
N ARG A 211 9.61 7.76 -8.20
CA ARG A 211 8.34 7.01 -8.29
C ARG A 211 7.31 7.47 -7.26
N ILE A 212 6.05 7.15 -7.51
CA ILE A 212 4.96 7.23 -6.55
C ILE A 212 4.77 5.84 -5.95
N VAL A 213 4.85 5.70 -4.62
CA VAL A 213 4.60 4.41 -3.95
C VAL A 213 3.52 4.58 -2.90
N ILE A 214 2.46 3.77 -2.97
CA ILE A 214 1.35 3.79 -2.02
C ILE A 214 1.19 2.38 -1.45
N CYS A 215 1.36 2.25 -0.14
CA CYS A 215 1.30 0.98 0.58
C CYS A 215 0.13 0.98 1.56
N SER A 216 -0.75 -0.02 1.52
CA SER A 216 -1.59 -0.29 2.70
C SER A 216 -0.75 -0.97 3.76
N ILE A 217 -0.87 -0.51 5.01
CA ILE A 217 -0.22 -1.18 6.15
C ILE A 217 -1.14 -1.25 7.34
N HIS A 218 -1.31 -2.46 7.84
CA HIS A 218 -1.95 -2.74 9.10
C HIS A 218 -0.96 -2.62 10.27
N GLN A 219 -1.14 -1.59 11.10
CA GLN A 219 -0.40 -1.39 12.37
C GLN A 219 1.14 -1.43 12.24
N PRO A 220 1.77 -0.49 11.51
CA PRO A 220 3.23 -0.44 11.42
C PRO A 220 3.87 -0.17 12.79
N SER A 221 5.08 -0.71 13.00
CA SER A 221 5.94 -0.26 14.11
C SER A 221 6.31 1.21 13.92
N GLY A 222 6.75 1.88 14.99
CA GLY A 222 7.18 3.28 14.90
C GLY A 222 8.34 3.48 13.92
N GLU A 223 9.30 2.55 13.89
CA GLU A 223 10.43 2.57 12.95
C GLU A 223 9.97 2.44 11.50
N VAL A 224 9.03 1.54 11.23
CA VAL A 224 8.45 1.37 9.88
C VAL A 224 7.64 2.59 9.48
N PHE A 225 6.84 3.15 10.40
CA PHE A 225 6.01 4.32 10.12
C PHE A 225 6.84 5.56 9.78
N ASN A 226 7.99 5.74 10.44
CA ASN A 226 8.89 6.87 10.18
C ASN A 226 9.54 6.85 8.79
N LEU A 227 9.41 5.75 8.03
CA LEU A 227 9.87 5.68 6.63
C LEU A 227 8.85 6.24 5.63
N PHE A 228 7.64 6.57 6.07
CA PHE A 228 6.58 7.12 5.23
C PHE A 228 6.58 8.65 5.25
N ASP A 229 6.43 9.24 4.06
CA ASP A 229 6.34 10.69 3.89
C ASP A 229 4.91 11.18 4.12
N ASP A 230 3.94 10.45 3.57
CA ASP A 230 2.52 10.79 3.62
C ASP A 230 1.69 9.70 4.30
N LEU A 231 0.56 10.12 4.87
CA LEU A 231 -0.42 9.25 5.51
C LEU A 231 -1.82 9.56 4.96
N VAL A 232 -2.51 8.51 4.54
CA VAL A 232 -3.96 8.46 4.42
C VAL A 232 -4.48 7.57 5.55
N LEU A 233 -5.31 8.12 6.42
CA LEU A 233 -5.99 7.35 7.47
C LEU A 233 -7.45 7.13 7.09
N LEU A 234 -7.84 5.87 6.90
CA LEU A 234 -9.18 5.46 6.53
C LEU A 234 -10.00 4.94 7.70
N ALA A 235 -11.27 5.32 7.76
CA ALA A 235 -12.27 4.72 8.64
C ALA A 235 -13.64 4.67 7.94
N GLY A 236 -14.32 3.52 7.99
CA GLY A 236 -15.68 3.39 7.45
C GLY A 236 -15.84 3.72 5.96
N GLY A 237 -14.77 3.59 5.16
CA GLY A 237 -14.77 3.97 3.75
C GLY A 237 -14.57 5.47 3.49
N GLU A 238 -14.16 6.24 4.49
CA GLU A 238 -13.90 7.69 4.41
C GLU A 238 -12.46 8.00 4.84
N SER A 239 -11.92 9.13 4.36
CA SER A 239 -10.61 9.64 4.77
C SER A 239 -10.77 10.51 6.03
N VAL A 240 -10.16 10.08 7.14
CA VAL A 240 -10.10 10.84 8.40
C VAL A 240 -8.93 11.82 8.38
N TYR A 241 -7.83 11.43 7.73
CA TYR A 241 -6.63 12.24 7.61
C TYR A 241 -5.96 12.00 6.26
N PHE A 242 -5.46 13.07 5.66
CA PHE A 242 -4.63 13.04 4.47
C PHE A 242 -3.58 14.15 4.57
N GLY A 243 -2.31 13.81 4.45
CA GLY A 243 -1.19 14.76 4.49
C GLY A 243 0.11 14.12 4.97
N GLU A 244 1.09 14.94 5.35
CA GLU A 244 2.38 14.47 5.84
C GLU A 244 2.24 13.58 7.09
N ALA A 245 2.91 12.41 7.10
CA ALA A 245 2.83 11.46 8.19
C ALA A 245 3.26 12.05 9.55
N THR A 246 4.24 12.97 9.54
CA THR A 246 4.76 13.67 10.73
C THR A 246 3.73 14.62 11.36
N MET A 247 2.82 15.18 10.55
CA MET A 247 1.81 16.15 11.00
C MET A 247 0.57 15.48 11.60
N ALA A 248 0.40 14.18 11.40
CA ALA A 248 -0.72 13.41 11.93
C ALA A 248 -0.80 13.48 13.48
N VAL A 249 0.35 13.44 14.18
CA VAL A 249 0.37 13.55 15.65
C VAL A 249 -0.23 14.86 16.12
N LYS A 250 0.13 15.97 15.45
CA LYS A 250 -0.41 17.30 15.75
C LYS A 250 -1.90 17.37 15.43
N PHE A 251 -2.32 16.86 14.28
CA PHE A 251 -3.73 16.80 13.88
C PHE A 251 -4.61 16.14 14.97
N PHE A 252 -4.17 14.98 15.49
CA PHE A 252 -4.89 14.29 16.57
C PHE A 252 -4.85 15.06 17.89
N ALA A 253 -3.73 15.72 18.23
CA ALA A 253 -3.64 16.55 19.42
C ALA A 253 -4.60 17.76 19.37
N ASP A 254 -4.64 18.45 18.24
CA ASP A 254 -5.51 19.61 18.01
C ASP A 254 -7.00 19.20 18.01
N ALA A 255 -7.30 17.98 17.59
CA ALA A 255 -8.65 17.38 17.67
C ALA A 255 -9.05 16.90 19.09
N GLY A 256 -8.20 17.09 20.12
CA GLY A 256 -8.48 16.68 21.50
C GLY A 256 -8.06 15.24 21.84
N PHE A 257 -7.32 14.57 20.95
CA PHE A 257 -6.83 13.20 21.12
C PHE A 257 -5.29 13.15 21.05
N PRO A 258 -4.56 13.82 21.96
CA PRO A 258 -3.10 13.82 21.93
C PRO A 258 -2.53 12.40 22.03
N CYS A 259 -1.50 12.10 21.24
CA CYS A 259 -0.83 10.81 21.29
C CYS A 259 -0.10 10.66 22.65
N PRO A 260 -0.37 9.59 23.42
CA PRO A 260 0.33 9.35 24.68
C PRO A 260 1.85 9.25 24.49
N THR A 261 2.60 9.75 25.48
CA THR A 261 4.05 9.67 25.48
C THR A 261 4.51 8.21 25.44
N ARG A 262 5.52 7.90 24.62
CA ARG A 262 6.07 6.54 24.40
C ARG A 262 5.10 5.53 23.79
N LYS A 263 3.95 5.97 23.26
CA LYS A 263 3.07 5.11 22.47
C LYS A 263 3.38 5.27 20.98
N ASN A 264 3.26 4.18 20.24
CA ASN A 264 3.38 4.16 18.80
C ASN A 264 2.25 5.00 18.16
N PRO A 265 2.53 6.07 17.40
CA PRO A 265 1.49 6.96 16.87
C PRO A 265 0.44 6.29 15.96
N PRO A 266 0.79 5.41 15.00
CA PRO A 266 -0.18 4.69 14.19
C PRO A 266 -1.18 3.86 15.00
N GLU A 267 -0.75 3.22 16.10
CA GLU A 267 -1.66 2.50 17.00
C GLU A 267 -2.62 3.46 17.72
N HIS A 268 -2.16 4.67 18.03
CA HIS A 268 -3.02 5.71 18.59
C HIS A 268 -4.06 6.17 17.57
N PHE A 269 -3.64 6.46 16.33
CA PHE A 269 -4.55 6.87 15.25
C PHE A 269 -5.64 5.81 15.02
N LEU A 270 -5.24 4.54 14.90
CA LEU A 270 -6.16 3.42 14.71
C LEU A 270 -7.14 3.26 15.88
N ARG A 271 -6.70 3.48 17.12
CA ARG A 271 -7.58 3.44 18.29
C ARG A 271 -8.60 4.58 18.28
N CYS A 272 -8.21 5.77 17.82
CA CYS A 272 -9.11 6.93 17.75
C CYS A 272 -10.18 6.78 16.66
N VAL A 273 -9.87 6.11 15.54
CA VAL A 273 -10.80 6.00 14.41
C VAL A 273 -11.60 4.71 14.36
N ASN A 274 -11.25 3.71 15.18
CA ASN A 274 -11.98 2.45 15.21
C ASN A 274 -13.24 2.57 16.06
N SER A 275 -14.39 2.61 15.40
CA SER A 275 -15.73 2.67 16.02
C SER A 275 -16.07 1.44 16.87
N GLU A 276 -15.42 0.29 16.65
CA GLU A 276 -15.66 -0.91 17.48
C GLU A 276 -15.22 -0.70 18.94
N PHE A 277 -14.30 0.22 19.22
CA PHE A 277 -13.83 0.49 20.58
C PHE A 277 -14.72 1.44 21.38
N ASP A 278 -15.74 2.06 20.78
CA ASP A 278 -16.79 2.76 21.54
C ASP A 278 -17.61 1.76 22.36
N SER A 279 -17.73 0.51 21.90
CA SER A 279 -18.34 -0.57 22.69
C SER A 279 -17.52 -0.91 23.94
N VAL A 280 -16.18 -0.83 23.87
CA VAL A 280 -15.29 -1.03 25.03
C VAL A 280 -15.27 0.21 25.92
N ALA A 281 -15.38 1.42 25.37
CA ALA A 281 -15.58 2.64 26.15
C ALA A 281 -16.91 2.60 26.92
N ALA A 282 -17.99 2.12 26.29
CA ALA A 282 -19.27 1.85 26.95
C ALA A 282 -19.19 0.69 27.96
N LEU A 283 -18.41 -0.36 27.68
CA LEU A 283 -18.18 -1.46 28.62
C LEU A 283 -17.34 -1.05 29.84
N MET A 284 -16.38 -0.14 29.66
CA MET A 284 -15.58 0.46 30.73
C MET A 284 -16.43 1.42 31.58
N GLN A 285 -17.38 2.14 30.96
CA GLN A 285 -18.36 2.96 31.67
C GLN A 285 -19.34 2.09 32.48
N SER A 286 -19.80 0.95 31.95
CA SER A 286 -20.67 0.03 32.70
C SER A 286 -19.93 -0.73 33.81
N LYS A 287 -18.64 -1.04 33.66
CA LYS A 287 -17.83 -1.63 34.74
C LYS A 287 -17.52 -0.64 35.88
N LYS A 288 -17.53 0.67 35.64
CA LYS A 288 -17.48 1.66 36.73
C LYS A 288 -18.76 1.66 37.60
N VAL A 289 -19.89 1.17 37.08
CA VAL A 289 -21.16 1.11 37.83
C VAL A 289 -21.26 -0.15 38.71
N SER A 290 -20.42 -1.17 38.48
CA SER A 290 -20.51 -2.44 39.24
C SER A 290 -19.58 -2.57 40.45
N VAL A 291 -18.69 -1.59 40.71
CA VAL A 291 -17.85 -1.61 41.94
C VAL A 291 -18.43 -0.72 43.05
N SER A 292 -19.67 -0.25 42.90
CA SER A 292 -20.39 0.49 43.94
C SER A 292 -21.62 -0.29 44.42
N HIS A 293 -21.43 -1.52 44.89
CA HIS A 293 -22.42 -2.23 45.72
C HIS A 293 -21.72 -3.26 46.62
N THR A 294 -21.06 -2.78 47.67
CA THR A 294 -21.01 -3.39 49.02
C THR A 294 -20.52 -2.32 50.00
#